data_AF-A0A7Z1N3Q9-F1
#
_entry.id   AF-A0A7Z1N3Q9-F1
#
_cell.length_a   1.000
_cell.length_b   1.000
_cell.length_c   1.000
_cell.angle_alpha   90.00
_cell.angle_beta   90.00
_cell.angle_gamma   90.00
#
_symmetry.space_group_name_H-M   'P 1'
#
loop_
_entity.id
_entity.type
_entity.pdbx_description
1 polymer ?
#
loop_
_entity_poly.entity_id
_entity_poly.type
_entity_poly.pdbx_seq_one_letter_code
_entity_poly.pdbx_strand_id
1 'polypeptide(L)'
;MYQLAQSNLWTGRLDSETDPTQFRHFQTVKFGDLSQLDFSDEHKGVGLLGYAIDKGVELNKGRVGAKEGPNAIKRAFAGLPDLNQCEEIIDYGNVEHNHELLIDTQREFADLAAKSIKRHKQTFLLGGGHDIAYAQYLATRKVYPESSIGVINIDAHFDTRDAGYSTSGTSFRQILEEDDNADYLVLGISQGGNTQALFNYAKEKDIQFVYADELLHQVSPPIKDMIERFIHNH
;
A
#
# COMPACT_ATOMS: atom_id res chain seq x y z
N MET A 1 13.30 -5.93 -9.20
CA MET A 1 14.14 -7.02 -8.66
C MET A 1 13.58 -7.50 -7.33
N TYR A 2 13.00 -8.69 -7.32
CA TYR A 2 12.49 -9.32 -6.10
C TYR A 2 13.62 -9.92 -5.23
N GLN A 3 13.55 -9.65 -3.92
CA GLN A 3 14.47 -10.09 -2.88
C GLN A 3 13.69 -10.81 -1.78
N LEU A 4 14.15 -11.99 -1.38
CA LEU A 4 13.52 -12.76 -0.30
C LEU A 4 13.64 -12.07 1.05
N ALA A 5 12.75 -12.46 1.98
CA ALA A 5 12.74 -11.93 3.35
C ALA A 5 14.07 -12.18 4.08
N GLN A 6 14.51 -11.17 4.82
CA GLN A 6 15.73 -11.23 5.60
C GLN A 6 15.39 -11.46 7.08
N SER A 7 15.72 -12.64 7.61
CA SER A 7 15.40 -13.01 8.99
C SER A 7 16.06 -12.11 10.05
N ASN A 8 17.19 -11.46 9.71
CA ASN A 8 17.87 -10.51 10.60
C ASN A 8 17.06 -9.22 10.87
N LEU A 9 16.01 -8.94 10.08
CA LEU A 9 15.06 -7.85 10.36
C LEU A 9 14.11 -8.20 11.50
N TRP A 10 13.90 -9.50 11.73
CA TRP A 10 12.97 -10.05 12.71
C TRP A 10 13.75 -10.43 13.97
N THR A 11 14.08 -9.41 14.75
CA THR A 11 14.75 -9.57 16.04
C THR A 11 14.10 -8.64 17.07
N GLY A 12 14.23 -8.99 18.35
CA GLY A 12 13.62 -8.21 19.41
C GLY A 12 13.97 -8.75 20.79
N ARG A 13 13.33 -8.20 21.82
CA ARG A 13 13.43 -8.69 23.19
C ARG A 13 12.74 -10.05 23.30
N LEU A 14 13.47 -11.07 23.72
CA LEU A 14 12.91 -12.39 24.02
C LEU A 14 12.36 -12.40 25.45
N ASP A 15 11.04 -12.48 25.59
CA ASP A 15 10.39 -12.60 26.91
C ASP A 15 10.25 -14.08 27.33
N SER A 16 10.00 -14.99 26.38
CA SER A 16 9.97 -16.44 26.62
C SER A 16 10.37 -17.22 25.37
N GLU A 17 11.11 -18.32 25.57
CA GLU A 17 11.46 -19.28 24.50
C GLU A 17 10.33 -20.27 24.21
N THR A 18 9.42 -20.48 25.16
CA THR A 18 8.49 -21.63 25.13
C THR A 18 7.04 -21.28 25.39
N ASP A 19 6.74 -20.12 26.00
CA ASP A 19 5.38 -19.69 26.32
C ASP A 19 4.83 -18.77 25.21
N PRO A 20 3.90 -19.24 24.35
CA PRO A 20 3.38 -18.46 23.25
C PRO A 20 2.62 -17.19 23.68
N THR A 21 2.14 -17.13 24.93
CA THR A 21 1.45 -15.95 25.46
C THR A 21 2.38 -14.75 25.68
N GLN A 22 3.68 -14.98 25.60
CA GLN A 22 4.74 -13.97 25.73
C GLN A 22 5.51 -13.78 24.42
N PHE A 23 5.05 -14.38 23.32
CA PHE A 23 5.72 -14.24 22.04
C PHE A 23 5.55 -12.84 21.46
N ARG A 24 6.53 -12.46 20.64
CA ARG A 24 6.51 -11.26 19.81
C ARG A 24 6.57 -11.66 18.34
N HIS A 25 6.24 -10.73 17.45
CA HIS A 25 6.16 -11.05 16.02
C HIS A 25 7.46 -11.59 15.42
N PHE A 26 8.63 -11.24 15.95
CA PHE A 26 9.89 -11.85 15.50
C PHE A 26 9.97 -13.37 15.73
N GLN A 27 9.17 -13.93 16.63
CA GLN A 27 9.12 -15.36 16.92
C GLN A 27 8.09 -16.11 16.05
N THR A 28 7.07 -15.41 15.53
CA THR A 28 5.90 -16.05 14.90
C THR A 28 5.76 -15.75 13.41
N VAL A 29 6.39 -14.69 12.91
CA VAL A 29 6.40 -14.38 11.48
C VAL A 29 7.17 -15.45 10.71
N LYS A 30 6.55 -15.96 9.65
CA LYS A 30 7.13 -16.92 8.73
C LYS A 30 7.70 -16.21 7.50
N PHE A 31 8.54 -16.92 6.75
CA PHE A 31 9.13 -16.43 5.51
C PHE A 31 8.62 -17.25 4.33
N GLY A 32 8.28 -16.56 3.23
CA GLY A 32 7.78 -17.19 2.02
C GLY A 32 8.43 -16.64 0.76
N ASP A 33 8.17 -17.31 -0.37
CA ASP A 33 8.64 -16.92 -1.69
C ASP A 33 7.45 -16.87 -2.67
N LEU A 34 7.10 -15.67 -3.13
CA LEU A 34 5.99 -15.46 -4.08
C LEU A 34 6.31 -15.99 -5.50
N SER A 35 7.57 -16.26 -5.82
CA SER A 35 7.96 -16.86 -7.11
C SER A 35 7.60 -18.35 -7.17
N GLN A 36 7.54 -19.03 -6.03
CA GLN A 36 7.27 -20.46 -5.89
C GLN A 36 5.88 -20.77 -5.30
N LEU A 37 5.02 -19.76 -5.19
CA LEU A 37 3.77 -19.91 -4.48
C LEU A 37 2.74 -20.68 -5.32
N ASP A 38 2.34 -21.86 -4.83
CA ASP A 38 1.22 -22.62 -5.38
C ASP A 38 -0.10 -21.96 -4.96
N PHE A 39 -1.02 -21.83 -5.92
CA PHE A 39 -2.34 -21.27 -5.65
C PHE A 39 -3.18 -22.29 -4.89
N SER A 40 -3.70 -21.88 -3.73
CA SER A 40 -4.76 -22.58 -3.00
C SER A 40 -6.01 -21.72 -2.99
N ASP A 41 -7.19 -22.33 -3.10
CA ASP A 41 -8.47 -21.62 -3.05
C ASP A 41 -8.79 -21.05 -1.64
N GLU A 42 -8.04 -21.44 -0.60
CA GLU A 42 -8.23 -20.93 0.76
C GLU A 42 -7.34 -19.71 1.04
N HIS A 43 -7.96 -18.57 1.31
CA HIS A 43 -7.30 -17.38 1.84
C HIS A 43 -7.02 -17.52 3.34
N LYS A 44 -5.76 -17.41 3.77
CA LYS A 44 -5.35 -17.55 5.19
C LYS A 44 -4.37 -16.49 5.62
N GLY A 45 -4.46 -16.06 6.88
CA GLY A 45 -3.49 -15.15 7.50
C GLY A 45 -3.26 -13.84 6.73
N VAL A 46 -2.06 -13.28 6.91
CA VAL A 46 -1.63 -11.99 6.40
C VAL A 46 -0.32 -12.12 5.62
N GLY A 47 -0.25 -11.47 4.45
CA GLY A 47 0.98 -11.37 3.65
C GLY A 47 1.62 -9.98 3.77
N LEU A 48 2.93 -9.92 3.96
CA LEU A 48 3.72 -8.69 3.94
C LEU A 48 4.64 -8.70 2.70
N LEU A 49 4.62 -7.62 1.91
CA LEU A 49 5.52 -7.45 0.77
C LEU A 49 6.04 -6.01 0.74
N GLY A 50 7.37 -5.84 0.71
CA GLY A 50 8.00 -4.52 0.70
C GLY A 50 8.22 -3.95 -0.70
N TYR A 51 7.91 -2.67 -0.88
CA TYR A 51 8.21 -1.86 -2.06
C TYR A 51 9.41 -0.97 -1.72
N ALA A 52 10.63 -1.50 -1.79
CA ALA A 52 11.87 -0.80 -1.43
C ALA A 52 12.34 0.11 -2.56
N ILE A 53 11.49 1.08 -2.92
CA ILE A 53 11.63 1.93 -4.10
C ILE A 53 11.28 3.37 -3.74
N ASP A 54 12.14 4.30 -4.13
CA ASP A 54 11.93 5.75 -4.03
C ASP A 54 12.17 6.46 -5.36
N LYS A 55 12.22 5.71 -6.48
CA LYS A 55 12.41 6.28 -7.81
C LYS A 55 11.26 7.21 -8.19
N GLY A 56 10.01 6.89 -7.84
CA GLY A 56 8.90 7.81 -8.05
C GLY A 56 9.00 9.10 -7.23
N VAL A 57 9.65 9.05 -6.06
CA VAL A 57 9.95 10.25 -5.26
C VAL A 57 11.02 11.10 -5.94
N GLU A 58 12.10 10.50 -6.42
CA GLU A 58 13.14 11.17 -7.21
C GLU A 58 12.55 11.87 -8.45
N LEU A 59 11.75 11.14 -9.22
CA LEU A 59 11.10 11.63 -10.44
C LEU A 59 10.10 12.77 -10.16
N ASN A 60 9.47 12.78 -8.98
CA ASN A 60 8.61 13.87 -8.51
C ASN A 60 9.38 15.00 -7.79
N LYS A 61 10.72 15.02 -7.86
CA LYS A 61 11.60 16.03 -7.26
C LYS A 61 11.53 16.08 -5.72
N GLY A 62 11.14 14.96 -5.10
CA GLY A 62 11.13 14.79 -3.66
C GLY A 62 12.51 14.43 -3.09
N ARG A 63 12.55 14.20 -1.77
CA ARG A 63 13.75 13.71 -1.07
C ARG A 63 13.74 12.19 -1.04
N VAL A 64 14.74 11.56 -1.65
CA VAL A 64 14.93 10.10 -1.62
C VAL A 64 15.25 9.59 -0.22
N GLY A 65 15.07 8.29 0.00
CA GLY A 65 15.25 7.60 1.28
C GLY A 65 14.07 6.68 1.63
N ALA A 66 12.92 6.85 0.99
CA ALA A 66 11.73 6.05 1.26
C ALA A 66 11.95 4.56 0.98
N LYS A 67 12.88 4.18 0.09
CA LYS A 67 13.24 2.78 -0.16
C LYS A 67 13.69 2.00 1.08
N GLU A 68 14.15 2.68 2.14
CA GLU A 68 14.53 2.07 3.42
C GLU A 68 13.32 1.79 4.33
N GLY A 69 12.17 2.38 4.00
CA GLY A 69 10.90 2.30 4.73
C GLY A 69 10.44 0.87 5.03
N PRO A 70 10.37 -0.05 4.04
CA PRO A 70 9.85 -1.39 4.28
C PRO A 70 10.63 -2.13 5.38
N ASN A 71 11.96 -2.05 5.35
CA ASN A 71 12.81 -2.69 6.36
C ASN A 71 12.72 -2.00 7.72
N ALA A 72 12.59 -0.67 7.76
CA ALA A 72 12.39 0.07 9.01
C ALA A 72 11.06 -0.32 9.69
N ILE A 73 9.98 -0.43 8.91
CA ILE A 73 8.66 -0.85 9.40
C ILE A 73 8.72 -2.28 9.96
N LYS A 74 9.32 -3.23 9.20
CA LYS A 74 9.47 -4.63 9.65
C LYS A 74 10.22 -4.73 10.98
N ARG A 75 11.33 -4.00 11.15
CA ARG A 75 12.09 -3.98 12.42
C ARG A 75 11.27 -3.43 13.59
N ALA A 76 10.51 -2.35 13.37
CA ALA A 76 9.64 -1.78 14.40
C ALA A 76 8.52 -2.75 14.79
N PHE A 77 7.93 -3.42 13.80
CA PHE A 77 6.85 -4.39 13.99
C PHE A 77 7.31 -5.69 14.67
N ALA A 78 8.52 -6.18 14.35
CA ALA A 78 9.09 -7.41 14.88
C ALA A 78 9.11 -7.47 16.43
N GLY A 79 9.35 -6.32 17.07
CA GLY A 79 9.38 -6.21 18.52
C GLY A 79 8.02 -6.11 19.20
N LEU A 80 6.90 -6.04 18.48
CA LEU A 80 5.57 -5.94 19.10
C LEU A 80 5.08 -7.31 19.61
N PRO A 81 4.29 -7.35 20.70
CA PRO A 81 3.68 -8.58 21.20
C PRO A 81 2.77 -9.22 20.15
N ASP A 82 2.86 -10.55 20.03
CA ASP A 82 1.90 -11.32 19.26
C ASP A 82 0.70 -11.64 20.16
N LEU A 83 -0.45 -11.06 19.83
CA LEU A 83 -1.70 -11.29 20.57
C LEU A 83 -2.40 -12.60 20.17
N ASN A 84 -1.80 -13.40 19.29
CA ASN A 84 -2.35 -14.67 18.78
C ASN A 84 -3.75 -14.49 18.16
N GLN A 85 -3.98 -13.36 17.51
CA GLN A 85 -5.25 -13.02 16.83
C GLN A 85 -5.19 -13.26 15.32
N CYS A 86 -4.01 -13.57 14.79
CA CYS A 86 -3.78 -13.85 13.38
C CYS A 86 -3.26 -15.28 13.22
N GLU A 87 -3.87 -16.06 12.31
CA GLU A 87 -3.47 -17.45 12.06
C GLU A 87 -2.01 -17.57 11.60
N GLU A 88 -1.56 -16.66 10.74
CA GLU A 88 -0.19 -16.56 10.29
C GLU A 88 0.11 -15.18 9.70
N ILE A 89 1.34 -14.72 9.85
CA ILE A 89 1.89 -13.58 9.13
C ILE A 89 3.10 -14.08 8.36
N ILE A 90 3.12 -13.85 7.04
CA ILE A 90 4.22 -14.27 6.16
C ILE A 90 4.89 -13.03 5.57
N ASP A 91 6.19 -12.88 5.81
CA ASP A 91 7.04 -11.91 5.11
C ASP A 91 7.57 -12.52 3.81
N TYR A 92 7.21 -11.89 2.69
CA TYR A 92 7.65 -12.29 1.35
C TYR A 92 8.89 -11.53 0.89
N GLY A 93 9.49 -10.68 1.72
CA GLY A 93 10.65 -9.88 1.35
C GLY A 93 10.27 -8.57 0.68
N ASN A 94 11.10 -8.10 -0.24
CA ASN A 94 10.99 -6.78 -0.86
C ASN A 94 11.20 -6.84 -2.37
N VAL A 95 10.70 -5.83 -3.09
CA VAL A 95 11.08 -5.55 -4.47
C VAL A 95 11.85 -4.24 -4.51
N GLU A 96 12.96 -4.24 -5.23
CA GLU A 96 13.80 -3.07 -5.49
C GLU A 96 13.70 -2.66 -6.97
N HIS A 97 13.95 -1.37 -7.24
CA HIS A 97 13.93 -0.83 -8.60
C HIS A 97 15.23 -1.14 -9.34
N ASN A 98 15.12 -1.84 -10.45
CA ASN A 98 16.25 -2.21 -11.32
C ASN A 98 15.93 -2.10 -12.83
N HIS A 99 14.76 -1.56 -13.18
CA HIS A 99 14.34 -1.36 -14.57
C HIS A 99 14.69 0.04 -15.04
N GLU A 100 14.65 0.28 -16.35
CA GLU A 100 14.84 1.63 -16.90
C GLU A 100 13.68 2.56 -16.53
N LEU A 101 12.46 2.04 -16.56
CA LEU A 101 11.25 2.79 -16.25
C LEU A 101 10.62 2.31 -14.93
N LEU A 102 10.07 3.25 -14.17
CA LEU A 102 9.39 2.96 -12.91
C LEU A 102 8.18 2.04 -13.12
N ILE A 103 7.43 2.27 -14.20
CA ILE A 103 6.23 1.50 -14.56
C ILE A 103 6.50 -0.02 -14.63
N ASP A 104 7.65 -0.42 -15.14
CA ASP A 104 7.98 -1.84 -15.28
C ASP A 104 8.26 -2.47 -13.90
N THR A 105 8.82 -1.70 -12.96
CA THR A 105 8.96 -2.14 -11.57
C THR A 105 7.61 -2.18 -10.86
N GLN A 106 6.72 -1.22 -11.11
CA GLN A 106 5.35 -1.23 -10.58
C GLN A 106 4.57 -2.45 -11.08
N ARG A 107 4.73 -2.85 -12.34
CA ARG A 107 4.13 -4.07 -12.91
C ARG A 107 4.73 -5.35 -12.30
N GLU A 108 6.05 -5.44 -12.16
CA GLU A 108 6.70 -6.57 -11.46
C GLU A 108 6.18 -6.70 -10.03
N PHE A 109 6.08 -5.59 -9.31
CA PHE A 109 5.52 -5.59 -7.96
C PHE A 109 4.05 -5.98 -7.94
N ALA A 110 3.25 -5.48 -8.88
CA ALA A 110 1.84 -5.79 -8.99
C ALA A 110 1.59 -7.29 -9.20
N ASP A 111 2.44 -7.96 -9.98
CA ASP A 111 2.37 -9.41 -10.19
C ASP A 111 2.59 -10.20 -8.91
N LEU A 112 3.57 -9.79 -8.10
CA LEU A 112 3.86 -10.42 -6.81
C LEU A 112 2.76 -10.10 -5.78
N ALA A 113 2.31 -8.84 -5.72
CA ALA A 113 1.24 -8.41 -4.84
C ALA A 113 -0.08 -9.14 -5.16
N ALA A 114 -0.41 -9.36 -6.44
CA ALA A 114 -1.60 -10.11 -6.85
C ALA A 114 -1.58 -11.55 -6.34
N LYS A 115 -0.40 -12.21 -6.32
CA LYS A 115 -0.26 -13.54 -5.71
C LYS A 115 -0.49 -13.50 -4.20
N SER A 116 0.01 -12.46 -3.52
CA SER A 116 -0.22 -12.28 -2.08
C SER A 116 -1.69 -12.06 -1.77
N ILE A 117 -2.38 -11.18 -2.52
CA ILE A 117 -3.81 -10.89 -2.36
C ILE A 117 -4.65 -12.17 -2.54
N LYS A 118 -4.30 -13.03 -3.52
CA LYS A 118 -4.99 -14.31 -3.73
C LYS A 118 -4.70 -15.38 -2.66
N ARG A 119 -3.65 -15.23 -1.86
CA ARG A 119 -3.25 -16.23 -0.86
C ARG A 119 -3.73 -15.88 0.54
N HIS A 120 -3.91 -14.60 0.84
CA HIS A 120 -4.16 -14.10 2.19
C HIS A 120 -5.52 -13.47 2.37
N LYS A 121 -6.00 -13.47 3.61
CA LYS A 121 -7.20 -12.71 3.99
C LYS A 121 -6.93 -11.19 3.91
N GLN A 122 -5.68 -10.79 4.13
CA GLN A 122 -5.23 -9.41 4.02
C GLN A 122 -3.76 -9.35 3.58
N THR A 123 -3.43 -8.39 2.73
CA THR A 123 -2.07 -8.12 2.28
C THR A 123 -1.68 -6.70 2.68
N PHE A 124 -0.52 -6.54 3.32
CA PHE A 124 0.09 -5.24 3.57
C PHE A 124 1.29 -5.05 2.65
N LEU A 125 1.22 -3.99 1.86
CA LEU A 125 2.29 -3.57 0.96
C LEU A 125 3.05 -2.45 1.68
N LEU A 126 4.29 -2.73 2.07
CA LEU A 126 5.09 -1.82 2.90
C LEU A 126 5.91 -0.93 1.98
N GLY A 127 5.60 0.36 1.97
CA GLY A 127 6.10 1.28 0.97
C GLY A 127 7.48 1.87 1.22
N GLY A 128 8.02 2.33 0.09
CA GLY A 128 8.79 3.54 -0.01
C GLY A 128 7.93 4.68 -0.54
N GLY A 129 8.13 5.09 -1.79
CA GLY A 129 7.35 6.19 -2.39
C GLY A 129 5.87 5.88 -2.59
N HIS A 130 5.04 6.93 -2.70
CA HIS A 130 3.59 6.79 -2.91
C HIS A 130 3.21 6.27 -4.32
N ASP A 131 4.20 6.11 -5.20
CA ASP A 131 4.10 5.37 -6.45
C ASP A 131 3.76 3.88 -6.27
N ILE A 132 3.88 3.35 -5.04
CA ILE A 132 3.34 2.03 -4.68
C ILE A 132 1.82 1.94 -4.90
N ALA A 133 1.08 3.05 -4.77
CA ALA A 133 -0.38 3.04 -4.89
C ALA A 133 -0.84 2.55 -6.28
N TYR A 134 -0.14 2.96 -7.34
CA TYR A 134 -0.43 2.49 -8.69
C TYR A 134 -0.10 0.98 -8.85
N ALA A 135 1.01 0.51 -8.26
CA ALA A 135 1.35 -0.92 -8.27
C ALA A 135 0.32 -1.77 -7.49
N GLN A 136 -0.15 -1.28 -6.34
CA GLN A 136 -1.24 -1.90 -5.56
C GLN A 136 -2.53 -1.97 -6.37
N TYR A 137 -2.86 -0.89 -7.08
CA TYR A 137 -4.04 -0.85 -7.92
C TYR A 137 -3.98 -1.88 -9.05
N LEU A 138 -2.86 -1.94 -9.79
CA LEU A 138 -2.64 -2.94 -10.84
C LEU A 138 -2.77 -4.37 -10.29
N ALA A 139 -2.27 -4.63 -9.08
CA ALA A 139 -2.41 -5.93 -8.43
C ALA A 139 -3.89 -6.25 -8.15
N THR A 140 -4.62 -5.29 -7.58
CA THR A 140 -6.03 -5.43 -7.22
C THR A 140 -6.89 -5.67 -8.46
N ARG A 141 -6.73 -4.86 -9.51
CA ARG A 141 -7.42 -5.03 -10.79
C ARG A 141 -7.10 -6.37 -11.45
N LYS A 142 -5.86 -6.88 -11.35
CA LYS A 142 -5.51 -8.21 -11.83
C LYS A 142 -6.23 -9.34 -11.07
N VAL A 143 -6.50 -9.17 -9.77
CA VAL A 143 -7.24 -10.16 -8.98
C VAL A 143 -8.74 -10.06 -9.23
N TYR A 144 -9.26 -8.84 -9.41
CA TYR A 144 -10.68 -8.53 -9.55
C TYR A 144 -10.94 -7.77 -10.87
N PRO A 145 -10.85 -8.43 -12.03
CA PRO A 145 -10.85 -7.76 -13.34
C PRO A 145 -12.12 -6.96 -13.62
N GLU A 146 -13.28 -7.46 -13.21
CA GLU A 146 -14.59 -6.86 -13.52
C GLU A 146 -15.20 -6.07 -12.35
N SER A 147 -14.57 -6.09 -11.17
CA SER A 147 -15.14 -5.46 -9.97
C SER A 147 -15.03 -3.95 -10.03
N SER A 148 -15.96 -3.23 -9.39
CA SER A 148 -15.68 -1.83 -9.07
C SER A 148 -14.60 -1.75 -8.01
N ILE A 149 -13.66 -0.80 -8.13
CA ILE A 149 -12.55 -0.64 -7.17
C ILE A 149 -12.59 0.76 -6.58
N GLY A 150 -12.96 0.85 -5.30
CA GLY A 150 -12.85 2.08 -4.53
C GLY A 150 -11.47 2.23 -3.89
N VAL A 151 -10.81 3.35 -4.14
CA VAL A 151 -9.51 3.69 -3.55
C VAL A 151 -9.68 4.80 -2.51
N ILE A 152 -9.40 4.50 -1.25
CA ILE A 152 -9.35 5.49 -0.17
C ILE A 152 -7.88 5.84 0.09
N ASN A 153 -7.50 7.08 -0.19
CA ASN A 153 -6.18 7.62 0.13
C ASN A 153 -6.25 8.53 1.36
N ILE A 154 -5.27 8.39 2.26
CA ILE A 154 -5.11 9.26 3.42
C ILE A 154 -3.85 10.09 3.20
N ASP A 155 -4.02 11.28 2.63
CA ASP A 155 -2.89 12.13 2.21
C ASP A 155 -3.27 13.62 2.24
N ALA A 156 -2.25 14.44 2.44
CA ALA A 156 -2.31 15.88 2.26
C ALA A 156 -2.42 16.30 0.78
N HIS A 157 -2.06 15.43 -0.16
CA HIS A 157 -2.03 15.69 -1.60
C HIS A 157 -3.01 14.80 -2.36
N PHE A 158 -3.53 15.31 -3.49
CA PHE A 158 -4.35 14.48 -4.37
C PHE A 158 -3.57 13.38 -5.09
N ASP A 159 -2.27 13.62 -5.37
CA ASP A 159 -1.40 12.75 -6.18
C ASP A 159 -1.98 12.38 -7.56
N THR A 160 -2.59 13.38 -8.21
CA THR A 160 -3.18 13.33 -9.55
C THR A 160 -2.44 14.22 -10.57
N ARG A 161 -1.12 14.38 -10.43
CA ARG A 161 -0.32 15.23 -11.31
C ARG A 161 -0.36 14.74 -12.76
N ASP A 162 -0.36 15.70 -13.68
CA ASP A 162 -0.18 15.43 -15.11
C ASP A 162 1.31 15.24 -15.42
N ALA A 163 1.70 14.05 -15.86
CA ALA A 163 3.06 13.78 -16.32
C ALA A 163 3.06 12.65 -17.35
N GLY A 164 3.99 12.71 -18.31
CA GLY A 164 4.16 11.68 -19.33
C GLY A 164 4.86 10.39 -18.84
N TYR A 165 5.12 10.26 -17.54
CA TYR A 165 5.76 9.11 -16.92
C TYR A 165 5.30 8.96 -15.47
N SER A 166 5.37 7.75 -14.92
CA SER A 166 4.96 7.49 -13.54
C SER A 166 5.93 8.12 -12.54
N THR A 167 5.35 8.73 -11.50
CA THR A 167 6.05 9.32 -10.35
C THR A 167 5.24 9.07 -9.08
N SER A 168 5.79 9.45 -7.92
CA SER A 168 5.05 9.39 -6.66
C SER A 168 3.78 10.26 -6.63
N GLY A 169 3.66 11.25 -7.50
CA GLY A 169 2.52 12.16 -7.53
C GLY A 169 1.52 11.93 -8.68
N THR A 170 1.64 10.84 -9.44
CA THR A 170 0.80 10.57 -10.63
C THR A 170 -0.14 9.37 -10.47
N SER A 171 0.06 8.55 -9.44
CA SER A 171 -0.59 7.24 -9.29
C SER A 171 -2.09 7.27 -9.54
N PHE A 172 -2.80 8.18 -8.88
CA PHE A 172 -4.26 8.19 -8.93
C PHE A 172 -4.81 8.79 -10.23
N ARG A 173 -4.05 9.68 -10.88
CA ARG A 173 -4.39 10.09 -12.25
C ARG A 173 -4.23 8.94 -13.23
N GLN A 174 -3.15 8.16 -13.13
CA GLN A 174 -2.97 6.99 -13.99
C GLN A 174 -4.14 6.00 -13.82
N ILE A 175 -4.60 5.77 -12.58
CA ILE A 175 -5.78 4.94 -12.30
C ILE A 175 -7.03 5.49 -13.00
N LEU A 176 -7.37 6.75 -12.73
CA LEU A 176 -8.63 7.38 -13.18
C LEU A 176 -8.68 7.70 -14.68
N GLU A 177 -7.55 7.63 -15.39
CA GLU A 177 -7.52 7.76 -16.86
C GLU A 177 -7.53 6.41 -17.57
N GLU A 178 -7.13 5.32 -16.90
CA GLU A 178 -7.03 3.99 -17.50
C GLU A 178 -8.21 3.08 -17.16
N ASP A 179 -8.96 3.37 -16.10
CA ASP A 179 -10.08 2.56 -15.65
C ASP A 179 -11.27 3.40 -15.17
N ASP A 180 -12.35 3.37 -15.95
CA ASP A 180 -13.61 4.05 -15.64
C ASP A 180 -14.41 3.38 -14.49
N ASN A 181 -14.00 2.20 -14.04
CA ASN A 181 -14.63 1.44 -12.94
C ASN A 181 -13.78 1.52 -11.64
N ALA A 182 -13.04 2.61 -11.48
CA ALA A 182 -12.33 2.94 -10.26
C ALA A 182 -12.74 4.34 -9.77
N ASP A 183 -13.06 4.40 -8.48
CA ASP A 183 -13.40 5.64 -7.81
C ASP A 183 -12.36 5.98 -6.74
N TYR A 184 -12.25 7.27 -6.43
CA TYR A 184 -11.20 7.79 -5.59
C TYR A 184 -11.74 8.75 -4.52
N LEU A 185 -11.38 8.46 -3.27
CA LEU A 185 -11.69 9.28 -2.10
C LEU A 185 -10.40 9.65 -1.38
N VAL A 186 -10.18 10.96 -1.14
CA VAL A 186 -9.02 11.45 -0.40
C VAL A 186 -9.39 12.04 0.94
N LEU A 187 -8.78 11.55 2.01
CA LEU A 187 -8.99 12.02 3.36
C LEU A 187 -7.74 12.77 3.85
N GLY A 188 -7.90 14.05 4.18
CA GLY A 188 -6.82 14.83 4.79
C GLY A 188 -6.16 15.86 3.88
N ILE A 189 -6.83 16.30 2.80
CA ILE A 189 -6.26 17.28 1.85
C ILE A 189 -5.82 18.55 2.59
N SER A 190 -4.57 18.95 2.36
CA SER A 190 -4.04 20.24 2.78
C SER A 190 -4.18 21.23 1.64
N GLN A 191 -5.00 22.27 1.82
CA GLN A 191 -5.31 23.23 0.75
C GLN A 191 -4.03 23.91 0.20
N GLY A 192 -3.07 24.25 1.07
CA GLY A 192 -1.82 24.88 0.68
C GLY A 192 -0.82 23.95 -0.04
N GLY A 193 -1.03 22.64 0.01
CA GLY A 193 -0.17 21.64 -0.65
C GLY A 193 -0.54 21.35 -2.11
N ASN A 194 -1.69 21.85 -2.58
CA ASN A 194 -2.27 21.48 -3.87
C ASN A 194 -2.51 22.70 -4.76
N THR A 195 -2.14 22.61 -6.04
CA THR A 195 -2.38 23.69 -7.00
C THR A 195 -3.85 23.72 -7.43
N GLN A 196 -4.34 24.87 -7.92
CA GLN A 196 -5.70 24.99 -8.45
C GLN A 196 -6.00 23.97 -9.56
N ALA A 197 -5.00 23.60 -10.36
CA ALA A 197 -5.16 22.59 -11.41
C ALA A 197 -5.55 21.21 -10.84
N LEU A 198 -5.02 20.82 -9.67
CA LEU A 198 -5.38 19.56 -9.01
C LEU A 198 -6.82 19.59 -8.50
N PHE A 199 -7.28 20.72 -7.95
CA PHE A 199 -8.69 20.88 -7.56
C PHE A 199 -9.63 20.87 -8.78
N ASN A 200 -9.22 21.47 -9.89
CA ASN A 200 -10.01 21.43 -11.12
C ASN A 200 -10.13 20.01 -11.65
N TYR A 201 -9.03 19.24 -11.64
CA TYR A 201 -9.03 17.84 -12.04
C TYR A 201 -9.89 16.99 -11.10
N ALA A 202 -9.80 17.21 -9.78
CA ALA A 202 -10.66 16.55 -8.81
C ALA A 202 -12.15 16.81 -9.10
N LYS A 203 -12.51 18.04 -9.47
CA LYS A 203 -13.88 18.37 -9.89
C LYS A 203 -14.27 17.72 -11.22
N GLU A 204 -13.35 17.64 -12.18
CA GLU A 204 -13.59 17.03 -13.49
C GLU A 204 -13.87 15.53 -13.38
N LYS A 205 -13.12 14.82 -12.53
CA LYS A 205 -13.23 13.38 -12.29
C LYS A 205 -14.14 13.01 -11.11
N ASP A 206 -14.90 13.99 -10.58
CA ASP A 206 -15.78 13.82 -9.41
C ASP A 206 -15.11 13.14 -8.19
N ILE A 207 -13.82 13.45 -7.97
CA ILE A 207 -13.03 12.93 -6.85
C ILE A 207 -13.60 13.48 -5.55
N GLN A 208 -14.01 12.58 -4.67
CA GLN A 208 -14.46 12.95 -3.32
C GLN A 208 -13.24 13.25 -2.45
N PHE A 209 -13.30 14.30 -1.64
CA PHE A 209 -12.23 14.57 -0.69
C PHE A 209 -12.70 15.33 0.55
N VAL A 210 -11.92 15.20 1.63
CA VAL A 210 -12.12 15.87 2.91
C VAL A 210 -10.83 16.59 3.30
N TYR A 211 -10.94 17.83 3.75
CA TYR A 211 -9.78 18.60 4.20
C TYR A 211 -9.25 18.08 5.54
N ALA A 212 -7.94 18.24 5.77
CA ALA A 212 -7.32 17.88 7.04
C ALA A 212 -7.99 18.55 8.25
N ASP A 213 -8.37 19.82 8.11
CA ASP A 213 -8.98 20.62 9.18
C ASP A 213 -10.36 20.07 9.61
N GLU A 214 -11.05 19.36 8.72
CA GLU A 214 -12.34 18.73 9.02
C GLU A 214 -12.20 17.43 9.82
N LEU A 215 -10.97 16.91 9.97
CA LEU A 215 -10.65 15.66 10.66
C LEU A 215 -9.98 15.87 12.04
N LEU A 216 -9.62 17.11 12.41
CA LEU A 216 -8.71 17.42 13.54
C LEU A 216 -9.20 17.00 14.94
N HIS A 217 -10.50 16.82 15.16
CA HIS A 217 -11.05 16.55 16.49
C HIS A 217 -11.91 15.29 16.53
N GLN A 218 -12.87 15.22 15.63
CA GLN A 218 -13.77 14.08 15.50
C GLN A 218 -14.17 13.97 14.04
N VAL A 219 -14.27 12.74 13.55
CA VAL A 219 -14.87 12.47 12.25
C VAL A 219 -16.35 12.74 12.38
N SER A 220 -16.84 13.81 11.74
CA SER A 220 -18.24 14.19 11.81
C SER A 220 -19.14 13.12 11.16
N PRO A 221 -20.41 12.97 11.58
CA PRO A 221 -21.33 12.02 10.96
C PRO A 221 -21.40 12.14 9.43
N PRO A 222 -21.44 13.34 8.81
CA PRO A 222 -21.42 13.46 7.35
C PRO A 222 -20.18 12.83 6.68
N ILE A 223 -19.00 12.98 7.29
CA ILE A 223 -17.76 12.37 6.77
C ILE A 223 -17.81 10.86 6.93
N LYS A 224 -18.31 10.36 8.07
CA LYS A 224 -18.50 8.93 8.29
C LYS A 224 -19.46 8.33 7.26
N ASP A 225 -20.60 8.98 7.02
CA ASP A 225 -21.60 8.55 6.04
C ASP A 225 -21.07 8.60 4.61
N MET A 226 -20.18 9.54 4.29
CA MET A 226 -19.48 9.60 3.00
C MET A 226 -18.55 8.39 2.84
N ILE A 227 -17.72 8.09 3.84
CA ILE A 227 -16.81 6.92 3.81
C ILE A 227 -17.61 5.61 3.72
N GLU A 228 -18.68 5.46 4.49
CA GLU A 228 -19.51 4.24 4.46
C GLU A 228 -20.22 4.07 3.11
N ARG A 229 -20.75 5.15 2.53
CA ARG A 229 -21.35 5.10 1.18
C ARG A 229 -20.32 4.76 0.11
N PHE A 230 -19.12 5.34 0.20
CA PHE A 230 -18.03 5.01 -0.70
C PHE A 230 -17.69 3.52 -0.61
N ILE A 231 -17.52 2.97 0.60
CA ILE A 231 -17.25 1.54 0.80
C ILE A 231 -18.41 0.66 0.30
N HIS A 232 -19.67 1.05 0.44
CA HIS A 232 -20.80 0.24 -0.02
C HIS A 232 -21.00 0.24 -1.55
N ASN A 233 -20.47 1.24 -2.25
CA ASN A 233 -20.59 1.34 -3.70
C ASN A 233 -19.58 0.46 -4.46
N HIS A 234 -18.59 -0.11 -3.76
CA HIS A 234 -17.50 -0.92 -4.33
C HIS A 234 -17.36 -2.25 -3.59
#